data_AF-A0A1Y1L6V0-F1
#
_entry.id   AF-A0A1Y1L6V0-F1
#
_cell.length_a   1.000
_cell.length_b   1.000
_cell.length_c   1.000
_cell.angle_alpha   90.00
_cell.angle_beta   90.00
_cell.angle_gamma   90.00
#
_symmetry.space_group_name_H-M   'P 1'
#
loop_
_entity.id
_entity.type
_entity.pdbx_description
1 polymer ?
#
loop_
_entity_poly.entity_id
_entity_poly.type
_entity_poly.pdbx_seq_one_letter_code
_entity_poly.pdbx_strand_id
1 'polypeptide(L)'
;HILIHNISKDFKCDTCVYATNIKSHFKRHLLIHDVSKVFKCDSCDFVTNVKSYFNQHVSRHKINTEFKCDYCVYSTRIKQTFKEHLLTHKVTQDFKCNVCDYGTNKKKLWKQHILIHNVVKDFKCDRCDFETHIKSSLKRHVRRRHPPGPNV
;
A
#
# COMPACT_ATOMS: atom_id res chain seq x y z
N HIS A 1 -9.33 -10.11 -18.27
CA HIS A 1 -7.86 -10.13 -18.30
C HIS A 1 -7.35 -11.14 -17.28
N ILE A 2 -7.53 -12.43 -17.56
CA ILE A 2 -6.88 -13.50 -16.81
C ILE A 2 -5.51 -13.64 -17.46
N LEU A 3 -4.55 -12.82 -17.04
CA LEU A 3 -3.16 -13.21 -17.19
C LEU A 3 -2.91 -14.24 -16.11
N ILE A 4 -2.81 -15.48 -16.55
CA ILE A 4 -1.95 -16.45 -15.89
C ILE A 4 -0.58 -15.76 -15.84
N HIS A 5 -0.28 -15.12 -14.73
CA HIS A 5 1.07 -14.67 -14.44
C HIS A 5 1.89 -15.96 -14.29
N ASN A 6 2.46 -16.43 -15.40
CA ASN A 6 3.66 -17.25 -15.38
C ASN A 6 4.73 -16.41 -14.69
N ILE A 7 4.72 -16.38 -13.35
CA ILE A 7 5.78 -15.79 -12.55
C ILE A 7 6.90 -16.83 -12.54
N SER A 8 7.67 -16.88 -13.63
CA SER A 8 9.03 -17.35 -13.51
C SER A 8 9.71 -16.45 -12.49
N LYS A 9 9.88 -16.93 -11.26
CA LYS A 9 10.60 -16.19 -10.22
C LYS A 9 12.09 -16.36 -10.52
N ASP A 10 12.59 -15.55 -11.44
CA ASP A 10 13.95 -15.64 -11.96
C ASP A 10 15.01 -15.29 -10.91
N PHE A 11 14.66 -14.48 -9.91
CA PHE A 11 15.56 -14.09 -8.83
C PHE A 11 15.10 -14.67 -7.50
N LYS A 12 15.77 -15.74 -7.07
CA LYS A 12 15.57 -16.41 -5.77
C LYS A 12 16.71 -16.04 -4.84
N CYS A 13 16.38 -15.80 -3.58
CA CYS A 13 17.39 -15.58 -2.55
C CYS A 13 17.89 -16.93 -2.05
N ASP A 14 19.21 -17.07 -1.92
CA ASP A 14 19.82 -18.33 -1.46
C ASP A 14 19.73 -18.48 0.07
N THR A 15 19.53 -17.38 0.79
CA THR A 15 19.52 -17.35 2.26
C THR A 15 18.11 -17.33 2.86
N CYS A 16 17.06 -17.13 2.06
CA CYS A 16 15.68 -17.16 2.54
C CYS A 16 14.67 -17.44 1.43
N VAL A 17 13.40 -17.66 1.81
CA VAL A 17 12.32 -18.02 0.88
C VAL A 17 11.88 -16.87 -0.06
N TYR A 18 12.55 -15.72 0.00
CA TYR A 18 12.20 -14.56 -0.83
C TYR A 18 12.57 -14.82 -2.30
N ALA A 19 11.63 -14.52 -3.20
CA ALA A 19 11.87 -14.58 -4.62
C ALA A 19 11.00 -13.57 -5.38
N THR A 20 11.55 -12.99 -6.44
CA THR A 20 10.90 -11.95 -7.24
C THR A 20 11.31 -12.06 -8.71
N ASN A 21 10.48 -11.54 -9.60
CA ASN A 21 10.78 -11.36 -11.02
C ASN A 21 11.36 -9.97 -11.33
N ILE A 22 11.54 -9.11 -10.31
CA ILE A 22 12.03 -7.74 -10.48
C ILE A 22 13.45 -7.63 -9.94
N LYS A 23 14.43 -7.52 -10.84
CA LYS A 23 15.87 -7.43 -10.50
C LYS A 23 16.19 -6.35 -9.45
N SER A 24 15.56 -5.17 -9.56
CA SER A 24 15.78 -4.09 -8.58
C SER A 24 15.23 -4.41 -7.19
N HIS A 25 14.12 -5.15 -7.10
CA HIS A 25 13.58 -5.64 -5.84
C HIS A 25 14.49 -6.70 -5.23
N PHE A 26 15.02 -7.61 -6.06
CA PHE A 26 15.96 -8.64 -5.61
C PHE A 26 17.24 -8.02 -5.05
N LYS A 27 17.89 -7.10 -5.79
CA LYS A 27 19.07 -6.37 -5.32
C LYS A 27 18.82 -5.67 -3.98
N ARG A 28 17.65 -5.03 -3.83
CA ARG A 28 17.24 -4.40 -2.57
C ARG A 28 17.03 -5.41 -1.45
N HIS A 29 16.42 -6.56 -1.76
CA HIS A 29 16.20 -7.62 -0.78
C HIS A 29 17.51 -8.18 -0.24
N LEU A 30 18.53 -8.37 -1.09
CA LEU A 30 19.84 -8.85 -0.65
C LEU A 30 20.46 -7.97 0.43
N LEU A 31 20.16 -6.67 0.43
CA LEU A 31 20.62 -5.76 1.47
C LEU A 31 20.07 -6.08 2.87
N ILE A 32 19.04 -6.93 3.00
CA ILE A 32 18.51 -7.35 4.31
C ILE A 32 19.48 -8.34 4.97
N HIS A 33 20.18 -9.14 4.17
CA HIS A 33 21.19 -10.08 4.62
C HIS A 33 22.55 -9.42 4.83
N ASP A 34 22.71 -8.17 4.37
CA ASP A 34 23.92 -7.37 4.51
C ASP A 34 23.71 -6.28 5.58
N VAL A 35 24.20 -6.55 6.79
CA VAL A 35 24.19 -5.60 7.91
C VAL A 35 25.20 -4.46 7.77
N SER A 36 26.10 -4.51 6.78
CA SER A 36 27.17 -3.51 6.66
C SER A 36 26.70 -2.14 6.16
N LYS A 37 25.53 -2.06 5.50
CA LYS A 37 25.07 -0.85 4.82
C LYS A 37 23.64 -0.45 5.23
N VAL A 38 23.51 -0.07 6.49
CA VAL A 38 22.25 0.46 7.04
C VAL A 38 22.30 1.99 7.16
N PHE A 39 21.17 2.63 6.88
CA PHE A 39 20.89 4.02 7.20
C PHE A 39 20.11 4.06 8.51
N LYS A 40 20.75 4.51 9.59
CA LYS A 40 20.14 4.71 10.91
C LYS A 40 19.72 6.16 11.06
N CYS A 41 18.53 6.40 11.61
CA CYS A 41 18.10 7.74 11.95
C CYS A 41 18.72 8.18 13.28
N ASP A 42 19.25 9.40 13.34
CA ASP A 42 19.83 9.95 14.57
C ASP A 42 18.76 10.40 15.58
N SER A 43 17.51 10.57 15.13
CA SER A 43 16.41 11.12 15.94
C SER A 43 15.42 10.04 16.42
N CYS A 44 15.56 8.79 16.02
CA CYS A 44 14.73 7.66 16.47
C CYS A 44 15.33 6.31 16.07
N ASP A 45 14.75 5.21 16.53
CA ASP A 45 15.24 3.84 16.27
C ASP A 45 14.99 3.31 14.85
N PHE A 46 14.58 4.18 13.90
CA PHE A 46 14.33 3.76 12.53
C PHE A 46 15.64 3.42 11.81
N VAL A 47 15.67 2.23 11.21
CA VAL A 47 16.78 1.73 10.41
C VAL A 47 16.25 1.20 9.09
N THR A 48 16.94 1.50 8.00
CA THR A 48 16.65 0.90 6.69
C THR A 48 17.92 0.76 5.87
N ASN A 49 17.97 -0.21 4.98
CA ASN A 49 19.04 -0.37 3.99
C ASN A 49 18.72 0.33 2.65
N VAL A 50 17.59 1.05 2.56
CA VAL A 50 17.13 1.72 1.34
C VAL A 50 17.22 3.24 1.50
N LYS A 51 18.16 3.86 0.78
CA LYS A 51 18.40 5.31 0.85
C LYS A 51 17.14 6.16 0.60
N SER A 52 16.29 5.80 -0.36
CA SER A 52 15.07 6.57 -0.64
C SER A 52 14.05 6.52 0.51
N TYR A 53 13.94 5.38 1.20
CA TYR A 53 13.10 5.23 2.38
C TYR A 53 13.69 5.98 3.57
N PHE A 54 15.02 5.95 3.73
CA PHE A 54 15.71 6.75 4.74
C PHE A 54 15.47 8.24 4.54
N ASN A 55 15.64 8.75 3.32
CA ASN A 55 15.41 10.17 3.02
C ASN A 55 13.95 10.58 3.28
N GLN A 56 12.99 9.74 2.90
CA GLN A 56 11.57 9.96 3.19
C GLN A 56 11.29 9.91 4.70
N HIS A 57 11.97 9.04 5.44
CA HIS A 57 11.84 8.97 6.88
C HIS A 57 12.39 10.24 7.54
N VAL A 58 13.64 10.63 7.23
CA VAL A 58 14.29 11.81 7.82
C VAL A 58 13.57 13.12 7.46
N SER A 59 12.93 13.20 6.29
CA SER A 59 12.08 14.35 5.96
C SER A 59 10.88 14.50 6.88
N ARG A 60 10.49 13.45 7.63
CA ARG A 60 9.46 13.55 8.67
C ARG A 60 9.98 14.22 9.93
N HIS A 61 11.29 14.19 10.19
CA HIS A 61 11.90 14.86 11.35
C HIS A 61 12.22 16.33 11.08
N LYS A 62 12.50 16.70 9.82
CA LYS A 62 12.71 18.10 9.43
C LYS A 62 11.39 18.88 9.57
N ILE A 63 11.37 19.84 10.49
CA ILE A 63 10.19 20.67 10.81
C ILE A 63 9.78 21.60 9.66
N ASN A 64 10.63 21.82 8.64
CA ASN A 64 10.55 23.07 7.89
C ASN A 64 10.11 23.04 6.42
N THR A 65 9.51 21.97 5.90
CA THR A 65 8.84 22.04 4.59
C THR A 65 7.67 21.07 4.51
N GLU A 66 6.54 21.51 5.05
CA GLU A 66 5.26 20.87 4.75
C GLU A 66 4.77 21.35 3.38
N PHE A 67 4.25 20.43 2.58
CA PHE A 67 3.43 20.77 1.45
C PHE A 67 2.08 21.25 1.99
N LYS A 68 1.84 22.56 1.92
CA LYS A 68 0.60 23.22 2.34
C LYS A 68 -0.35 23.33 1.15
N CYS A 69 -1.62 23.07 1.39
CA CYS A 69 -2.64 23.27 0.37
C CYS A 69 -3.05 24.74 0.33
N ASP A 70 -3.16 25.31 -0.87
CA ASP A 70 -3.58 26.70 -1.04
C ASP A 70 -5.10 26.88 -0.87
N TYR A 71 -5.88 25.79 -0.92
CA TYR A 71 -7.34 25.81 -0.87
C TYR A 71 -7.93 25.46 0.51
N CYS A 72 -7.12 24.96 1.44
CA CYS A 72 -7.59 24.58 2.79
C CYS A 72 -6.43 24.47 3.79
N VAL A 73 -6.74 24.23 5.07
CA VAL A 73 -5.76 24.10 6.15
C VAL A 73 -4.89 22.83 6.11
N TYR A 74 -5.07 21.95 5.10
CA TYR A 74 -4.34 20.68 5.02
C TYR A 74 -2.85 20.89 4.72
N SER A 75 -1.99 20.20 5.46
CA SER A 75 -0.57 20.12 5.19
C SER A 75 -0.04 18.70 5.37
N THR A 76 1.04 18.36 4.66
CA THR A 76 1.73 17.07 4.83
C THR A 76 3.20 17.15 4.44
N ARG A 77 4.06 16.33 5.05
CA ARG A 77 5.49 16.23 4.71
C ARG A 77 5.76 15.26 3.54
N ILE A 78 4.73 14.56 3.06
CA ILE A 78 4.87 13.53 2.02
C ILE A 78 4.30 14.06 0.70
N LYS A 79 5.18 14.30 -0.28
CA LYS A 79 4.81 14.82 -1.60
C LYS A 79 3.71 14.01 -2.29
N GLN A 80 3.76 12.68 -2.19
CA GLN A 80 2.75 11.81 -2.77
C GLN A 80 1.37 12.04 -2.13
N THR A 81 1.31 12.06 -0.80
CA THR A 81 0.08 12.33 -0.05
C THR A 81 -0.48 13.71 -0.38
N PHE A 82 0.39 14.71 -0.56
CA PHE A 82 -0.03 16.05 -0.98
C PHE A 82 -0.68 16.03 -2.36
N LYS A 83 -0.05 15.39 -3.36
CA LYS A 83 -0.64 15.23 -4.69
C LYS A 83 -2.00 14.51 -4.64
N GLU A 84 -2.12 13.47 -3.81
CA GLU A 84 -3.38 12.75 -3.63
C GLU A 84 -4.45 13.58 -2.90
N HIS A 85 -4.05 14.51 -2.04
CA HIS A 85 -4.92 15.47 -1.40
C HIS A 85 -5.45 16.50 -2.40
N LEU A 86 -4.62 17.04 -3.31
CA LEU A 86 -5.08 18.00 -4.32
C LEU A 86 -6.24 17.47 -5.18
N LEU A 87 -6.35 16.15 -5.34
CA LEU A 87 -7.47 15.50 -6.02
C LEU A 87 -8.83 15.67 -5.33
N THR A 88 -8.86 16.07 -4.05
CA THR A 88 -10.11 16.36 -3.32
C THR A 88 -10.69 17.72 -3.67
N HIS A 89 -9.86 18.65 -4.15
CA HIS A 89 -10.30 19.99 -4.60
C HIS A 89 -10.71 19.99 -6.07
N LYS A 90 -10.38 18.93 -6.81
CA LYS A 90 -10.74 18.80 -8.22
C LYS A 90 -12.23 18.45 -8.34
N VAL A 91 -13.00 19.36 -8.96
CA VAL A 91 -14.45 19.20 -9.20
C VAL A 91 -14.74 18.10 -10.21
N THR A 92 -13.89 17.96 -11.23
CA THR A 92 -14.06 16.89 -12.23
C THR A 92 -13.65 15.54 -11.64
N GLN A 93 -14.32 14.48 -12.07
CA GLN A 93 -14.02 13.11 -11.67
C GLN A 93 -13.38 12.36 -12.85
N ASP A 94 -12.09 12.07 -12.73
CA ASP A 94 -11.31 11.42 -13.80
C ASP A 94 -11.72 9.95 -14.03
N PHE A 95 -12.23 9.29 -13.00
CA PHE A 95 -12.66 7.90 -13.07
C PHE A 95 -14.16 7.80 -12.75
N LYS A 96 -14.97 7.66 -13.79
CA LYS A 96 -16.42 7.48 -13.69
C LYS A 96 -16.79 6.00 -13.80
N CYS A 97 -17.80 5.58 -13.06
CA CYS A 97 -18.44 4.29 -13.28
C CYS A 97 -19.34 4.40 -14.52
N ASN A 98 -19.39 3.32 -15.30
CA ASN A 98 -20.26 3.20 -16.46
C ASN A 98 -21.61 2.54 -16.13
N VAL A 99 -21.81 2.11 -14.89
CA VAL A 99 -23.03 1.41 -14.42
C VAL A 99 -23.87 2.28 -13.48
N CYS A 100 -23.27 3.27 -12.81
CA CYS A 100 -23.97 4.21 -11.94
C CYS A 100 -23.25 5.57 -11.90
N ASP A 101 -23.83 6.54 -11.20
CA ASP A 101 -23.33 7.92 -11.14
C ASP A 101 -22.07 8.12 -10.27
N TYR A 102 -21.48 7.03 -9.75
CA TYR A 102 -20.28 7.12 -8.95
C TYR A 102 -19.07 7.55 -9.79
N GLY A 103 -18.35 8.58 -9.33
CA GLY A 103 -17.04 8.91 -9.87
C GLY A 103 -16.07 9.38 -8.79
N THR A 104 -14.78 9.29 -9.10
CA THR A 104 -13.69 9.65 -8.19
C THR A 104 -12.44 10.06 -8.95
N ASN A 105 -11.59 10.85 -8.32
CA ASN A 105 -10.26 11.17 -8.84
C ASN A 105 -9.18 10.15 -8.42
N LYS A 106 -9.54 9.18 -7.55
CA LYS A 106 -8.59 8.17 -7.04
C LYS A 106 -8.82 6.84 -7.73
N LYS A 107 -7.91 6.45 -8.63
CA LYS A 107 -7.94 5.17 -9.37
C LYS A 107 -8.16 3.95 -8.47
N LYS A 108 -7.55 3.92 -7.27
CA LYS A 108 -7.72 2.82 -6.31
C LYS A 108 -9.18 2.69 -5.83
N LEU A 109 -9.82 3.81 -5.53
CA LEU A 109 -11.21 3.84 -5.09
C LEU A 109 -12.14 3.43 -6.23
N TRP A 110 -11.88 3.90 -7.45
CA TRP A 110 -12.63 3.47 -8.64
C TRP A 110 -12.53 1.96 -8.87
N LYS A 111 -11.32 1.39 -8.84
CA LYS A 111 -11.11 -0.07 -8.98
C LYS A 111 -11.83 -0.87 -7.90
N GLN A 112 -11.90 -0.33 -6.68
CA GLN A 112 -12.64 -0.97 -5.60
C GLN A 112 -14.15 -0.84 -5.80
N HIS A 113 -14.61 0.32 -6.24
CA HIS A 113 -16.01 0.59 -6.49
C HIS A 113 -16.57 -0.33 -7.57
N ILE A 114 -15.90 -0.50 -8.71
CA ILE A 114 -16.43 -1.36 -9.79
C ILE A 114 -16.65 -2.81 -9.35
N LEU A 115 -16.00 -3.27 -8.28
CA LEU A 115 -16.23 -4.60 -7.72
C LEU A 115 -17.61 -4.76 -7.08
N ILE A 116 -18.28 -3.68 -6.68
CA ILE A 116 -19.65 -3.77 -6.14
C ILE A 116 -20.66 -4.23 -7.20
N HIS A 117 -20.36 -3.99 -8.47
CA HIS A 117 -21.18 -4.39 -9.60
C HIS A 117 -20.90 -5.83 -10.04
N ASN A 118 -19.88 -6.47 -9.46
CA ASN A 118 -19.64 -7.90 -9.64
C ASN A 118 -20.47 -8.69 -8.63
N VAL A 119 -21.18 -9.72 -9.09
CA VAL A 119 -21.94 -10.61 -8.20
C VAL A 119 -21.01 -11.54 -7.41
N VAL A 120 -19.82 -11.82 -7.94
CA VAL A 120 -18.86 -12.75 -7.33
C VAL A 120 -18.00 -12.03 -6.29
N LYS A 121 -18.09 -12.49 -5.03
CA LYS A 121 -17.23 -12.04 -3.93
C LYS A 121 -15.99 -12.91 -3.84
N ASP A 122 -14.84 -12.31 -4.13
CA ASP A 122 -13.55 -13.01 -4.22
C ASP A 122 -12.95 -13.42 -2.86
N PHE A 123 -13.37 -12.79 -1.76
CA PHE A 123 -12.79 -13.01 -0.44
C PHE A 123 -13.84 -13.50 0.55
N LYS A 124 -13.71 -14.77 0.94
CA LYS A 124 -14.57 -15.43 1.92
C LYS A 124 -13.84 -15.62 3.24
N CYS A 125 -14.57 -15.59 4.35
CA CYS A 125 -14.03 -15.96 5.64
C CYS A 125 -14.08 -17.47 5.81
N ASP A 126 -12.97 -18.07 6.24
CA ASP A 126 -12.92 -19.53 6.45
C ASP A 126 -13.59 -19.97 7.76
N ARG A 127 -14.16 -19.04 8.53
CA ARG A 127 -14.72 -19.27 9.87
C ARG A 127 -16.20 -18.88 10.01
N CYS A 128 -16.78 -18.22 9.01
CA CYS A 128 -18.20 -17.86 8.97
C CYS A 128 -18.61 -17.47 7.54
N ASP A 129 -19.90 -17.21 7.32
CA ASP A 129 -20.46 -16.87 6.01
C ASP A 129 -20.15 -15.44 5.52
N PHE A 130 -19.19 -14.76 6.15
CA PHE A 130 -18.81 -13.42 5.73
C PHE A 130 -18.02 -13.44 4.42
N GLU A 131 -18.53 -12.71 3.42
CA GLU A 131 -17.90 -12.57 2.12
C GLU A 131 -17.77 -11.10 1.70
N THR A 132 -16.72 -10.77 0.95
CA THR A 132 -16.45 -9.40 0.47
C THR A 132 -15.63 -9.39 -0.82
N HIS A 133 -15.75 -8.31 -1.61
CA HIS A 133 -14.86 -8.07 -2.75
C HIS A 133 -13.51 -7.44 -2.35
N ILE A 134 -13.31 -7.14 -1.06
CA ILE A 134 -12.17 -6.33 -0.59
C ILE A 134 -11.36 -7.09 0.45
N LYS A 135 -10.13 -7.47 0.09
CA LYS A 135 -9.20 -8.19 0.98
C LYS A 135 -8.97 -7.53 2.34
N SER A 136 -8.85 -6.20 2.39
CA SER A 136 -8.66 -5.48 3.66
C SER A 136 -9.88 -5.54 4.56
N SER A 137 -11.09 -5.58 3.99
CA SER A 137 -12.33 -5.78 4.74
C SER A 137 -12.36 -7.17 5.38
N LEU A 138 -11.97 -8.23 4.64
CA LEU A 138 -11.84 -9.57 5.21
C LEU A 138 -10.82 -9.61 6.35
N LYS A 139 -9.61 -9.05 6.15
CA LYS A 139 -8.59 -8.99 7.23
C LYS A 139 -9.11 -8.30 8.48
N ARG A 140 -9.83 -7.18 8.32
CA ARG A 140 -10.44 -6.44 9.43
C ARG A 140 -11.56 -7.24 10.10
N HIS A 141 -12.38 -7.93 9.31
CA HIS A 141 -13.43 -8.82 9.80
C HIS A 141 -12.81 -9.92 10.67
N VAL A 142 -11.84 -10.68 10.15
CA VAL A 142 -11.15 -11.76 10.88
C VAL A 142 -10.56 -11.23 12.19
N ARG A 143 -9.85 -10.10 12.15
CA ARG A 143 -9.26 -9.52 13.37
C ARG A 143 -10.29 -9.16 14.45
N ARG A 144 -11.48 -8.70 14.06
CA ARG A 144 -12.51 -8.21 15.00
C ARG A 144 -13.47 -9.30 15.46
N ARG A 145 -13.78 -10.26 14.59
CA ARG A 145 -14.81 -11.29 14.82
C ARG A 145 -14.22 -12.66 15.13
N HIS A 146 -12.96 -12.88 14.75
CA HIS A 146 -12.24 -14.12 14.98
C HIS A 146 -10.80 -13.83 15.48
N PRO A 147 -10.64 -13.12 16.60
CA PRO A 147 -9.32 -12.88 17.17
C PRO A 147 -8.63 -14.22 17.41
N PRO A 148 -7.30 -14.31 17.25
CA PRO A 148 -6.58 -15.48 17.74
C PRO A 148 -6.88 -15.64 19.24
N GLY A 149 -7.21 -16.86 19.66
CA GLY A 149 -7.34 -17.17 21.08
C GLY A 149 -6.03 -16.87 21.82
N PRO A 150 -6.05 -16.77 23.16
CA PRO A 150 -4.80 -16.67 23.90
C PRO A 150 -3.93 -17.87 23.52
N ASN A 151 -2.73 -17.59 23.02
CA ASN A 151 -1.73 -18.64 22.79
C ASN A 151 -1.51 -19.34 24.14
N VAL A 152 -1.85 -20.63 24.20
CA VAL A 152 -1.36 -21.55 25.24
C VAL A 152 0.03 -22.01 24.81
#